data_AF-A0A371K660-F1
#
_entry.id   AF-A0A371K660-F1
#
_cell.length_a   1.000
_cell.length_b   1.000
_cell.length_c   1.000
_cell.angle_alpha   90.00
_cell.angle_beta   90.00
_cell.angle_gamma   90.00
#
_symmetry.space_group_name_H-M   'P 1'
#
loop_
_entity.id
_entity.type
_entity.pdbx_description
1 polymer ?
#
loop_
_entity_poly.entity_id
_entity_poly.type
_entity_poly.pdbx_seq_one_letter_code
_entity_poly.pdbx_strand_id
1 'polypeptide(L)'
;MSLLRQWWSYLLSKRSEVAALDYKDAYMAKVILDIHRLRGDKAQALVPLHALAPIHRIDRENARQATSARAQALAARREELLARGRLDLAALAEIIPSVSQIKVVRDGERWLAFEGNGRLYAMLEAFGEGCALLVEVEEYRFDRPHKILRRLRRVRRLNTLE
;
A
#
# COMPACT_ATOMS: atom_id res chain seq x y z
N MET A 1 18.31 -4.09 -14.81
CA MET A 1 18.00 -2.68 -14.44
C MET A 1 17.42 -2.66 -13.04
N SER A 2 17.88 -1.77 -12.15
CA SER A 2 17.42 -1.75 -10.74
C SER A 2 15.92 -1.41 -10.64
N LEU A 3 15.17 -2.15 -9.82
CA LEU A 3 13.76 -1.88 -9.46
C LEU A 3 13.54 -0.42 -9.03
N LEU A 4 14.54 0.20 -8.41
CA LEU A 4 14.53 1.62 -8.07
C LEU A 4 14.45 2.51 -9.31
N ARG A 5 15.18 2.20 -10.39
CA ARG A 5 15.11 2.99 -11.64
C ARG A 5 13.74 2.87 -12.31
N GLN A 6 13.10 1.71 -12.22
CA GLN A 6 11.75 1.49 -12.75
C GLN A 6 10.69 2.26 -11.93
N TRP A 7 10.87 2.29 -10.61
CA TRP A 7 10.06 3.06 -9.68
C TRP A 7 10.25 4.58 -9.87
N TRP A 8 11.50 5.02 -10.05
CA TRP A 8 11.85 6.39 -10.41
C TRP A 8 11.29 6.75 -11.77
N SER A 9 11.37 5.89 -12.79
CA SER A 9 10.76 6.15 -14.10
C SER A 9 9.24 6.18 -14.06
N TYR A 10 8.59 5.46 -13.14
CA TYR A 10 7.14 5.53 -12.93
C TYR A 10 6.71 6.83 -12.21
N LEU A 11 7.46 7.24 -11.19
CA LEU A 11 7.29 8.55 -10.53
C LEU A 11 7.64 9.71 -11.48
N LEU A 12 8.63 9.53 -12.34
CA LEU A 12 9.05 10.50 -13.34
C LEU A 12 8.15 10.46 -14.59
N SER A 13 7.53 9.35 -14.99
CA SER A 13 6.57 9.35 -16.12
C SER A 13 5.31 10.15 -15.81
N LYS A 14 5.14 10.53 -14.54
CA LYS A 14 4.15 11.45 -14.01
C LYS A 14 4.66 12.92 -13.99
N ARG A 15 5.47 13.35 -14.97
CA ARG A 15 6.09 14.72 -15.01
C ARG A 15 5.07 15.87 -14.93
N SER A 16 3.84 15.68 -15.43
CA SER A 16 2.75 16.67 -15.28
C SER A 16 2.24 16.77 -13.84
N GLU A 17 2.38 15.71 -13.03
CA GLU A 17 2.05 15.71 -11.60
C GLU A 17 3.21 16.25 -10.73
N VAL A 18 4.46 16.26 -11.24
CA VAL A 18 5.63 16.85 -10.56
C VAL A 18 5.51 18.38 -10.48
N ALA A 19 4.88 19.02 -11.47
CA ALA A 19 4.58 20.45 -11.45
C ALA A 19 3.53 20.83 -10.38
N ALA A 20 2.78 19.85 -9.86
CA ALA A 20 1.74 20.02 -8.84
C ALA A 20 2.11 19.35 -7.49
N LEU A 21 3.39 19.05 -7.26
CA LEU A 21 3.85 18.47 -6.00
C LEU A 21 3.70 19.47 -4.85
N ASP A 22 2.62 19.32 -4.08
CA ASP A 22 2.47 19.98 -2.80
C ASP A 22 3.46 19.40 -1.77
N TYR A 23 3.72 20.14 -0.70
CA TYR A 23 4.61 19.76 0.40
C TYR A 23 4.32 18.34 0.91
N LYS A 24 3.05 17.95 1.01
CA LYS A 24 2.64 16.61 1.47
C LYS A 24 3.18 15.49 0.57
N ASP A 25 3.19 15.70 -0.74
CA ASP A 25 3.60 14.69 -1.72
C ASP A 25 5.12 14.54 -1.71
N ALA A 26 5.85 15.67 -1.64
CA ALA A 26 7.31 15.66 -1.50
C ALA A 26 7.76 15.01 -0.18
N TYR A 27 7.08 15.34 0.93
CA TYR A 27 7.35 14.73 2.22
C TYR A 27 7.08 13.21 2.20
N MET A 28 5.96 12.77 1.63
CA MET A 28 5.65 11.35 1.47
C MET A 28 6.71 10.61 0.64
N ALA A 29 7.10 11.14 -0.52
CA ALA A 29 8.14 10.55 -1.36
C ALA A 29 9.46 10.39 -0.59
N LYS A 30 9.88 11.42 0.14
CA LYS A 30 11.07 11.37 1.01
C LYS A 30 10.95 10.29 2.09
N VAL A 31 9.78 10.16 2.72
CA VAL A 31 9.54 9.13 3.76
C VAL A 31 9.62 7.72 3.17
N ILE A 32 9.05 7.48 1.98
CA ILE A 32 9.13 6.18 1.30
C ILE A 32 10.58 5.85 0.92
N LEU A 33 11.35 6.82 0.42
CA LEU A 33 12.78 6.64 0.13
C LEU A 33 13.57 6.30 1.40
N ASP A 34 13.31 7.00 2.51
CA ASP A 34 13.91 6.70 3.80
C ASP A 34 13.56 5.29 4.28
N ILE A 35 12.32 4.84 4.10
CA ILE A 35 11.87 3.49 4.44
C ILE A 35 12.68 2.44 3.68
N HIS A 36 12.85 2.60 2.36
CA HIS A 36 13.67 1.68 1.58
C HIS A 36 15.14 1.70 2.01
N ARG A 37 15.70 2.89 2.26
CA ARG A 37 17.11 3.05 2.62
C ARG A 37 17.44 2.50 4.01
N LEU A 38 16.52 2.66 4.96
CA LEU A 38 16.78 2.40 6.38
C LEU A 38 16.25 1.04 6.86
N ARG A 39 15.56 0.28 6.01
CA ARG A 39 15.11 -1.08 6.38
C ARG A 39 16.33 -1.94 6.72
N GLY A 40 16.25 -2.67 7.83
CA GLY A 40 17.25 -3.68 8.19
C GLY A 40 16.93 -5.02 7.53
N ASP A 41 15.65 -5.38 7.49
CA ASP A 41 15.16 -6.67 6.99
C ASP A 41 13.76 -6.53 6.38
N LYS A 42 13.31 -7.56 5.66
CA LYS A 42 11.96 -7.70 5.14
C LYS A 42 11.49 -9.15 5.17
N ALA A 43 10.21 -9.37 5.48
CA ALA A 43 9.61 -10.70 5.51
C ALA A 43 8.24 -10.70 4.82
N GLN A 44 7.83 -11.85 4.27
CA GLN A 44 6.44 -12.06 3.90
C GLN A 44 5.63 -12.36 5.16
N ALA A 45 4.44 -11.78 5.25
CA ALA A 45 3.52 -11.99 6.37
C ALA A 45 2.08 -12.04 5.87
N LEU A 46 1.28 -12.93 6.46
CA LEU A 46 -0.18 -12.91 6.31
C LEU A 46 -0.77 -12.05 7.44
N VAL A 47 -1.46 -10.98 7.09
CA VAL A 47 -2.07 -10.05 8.05
C VAL A 47 -3.57 -9.89 7.78
N PRO A 48 -4.41 -9.68 8.81
CA PRO A 48 -5.83 -9.44 8.57
C PRO A 48 -6.06 -8.15 7.77
N LEU A 49 -6.98 -8.20 6.79
CA LEU A 49 -7.31 -7.03 5.96
C LEU A 49 -7.75 -5.83 6.80
N HIS A 50 -8.57 -6.04 7.83
CA HIS A 50 -9.01 -4.99 8.74
C HIS A 50 -7.87 -4.35 9.58
N ALA A 51 -6.71 -5.00 9.67
CA ALA A 51 -5.54 -4.48 10.38
C ALA A 51 -4.60 -3.66 9.48
N LEU A 52 -4.83 -3.68 8.16
CA LEU A 52 -4.09 -2.88 7.18
C LEU A 52 -4.65 -1.47 7.09
N ALA A 53 -3.77 -0.47 7.15
CA ALA A 53 -4.15 0.93 7.06
C ALA A 53 -3.32 1.67 5.99
N PRO A 54 -3.97 2.41 5.07
CA PRO A 54 -3.27 3.15 4.03
C PRO A 54 -2.53 4.36 4.61
N ILE A 55 -1.42 4.81 4.01
CA ILE A 55 -0.73 6.01 4.51
C ILE A 55 -1.22 7.31 3.86
N HIS A 56 -1.96 7.22 2.75
CA HIS A 56 -2.50 8.35 2.00
C HIS A 56 -3.79 7.95 1.27
N ARG A 57 -4.60 8.94 0.89
CA ARG A 57 -5.84 8.74 0.11
C ARG A 57 -5.56 8.57 -1.38
N ILE A 58 -6.51 7.99 -2.11
CA ILE A 58 -6.49 7.93 -3.57
C ILE A 58 -7.24 9.14 -4.14
N ASP A 59 -6.50 10.21 -4.42
CA ASP A 59 -7.10 11.49 -4.81
C ASP A 59 -7.12 11.71 -6.33
N ARG A 60 -6.22 11.07 -7.08
CA ARG A 60 -6.06 11.29 -8.52
C ARG A 60 -7.03 10.42 -9.31
N GLU A 61 -7.71 11.01 -10.28
CA GLU A 61 -8.78 10.35 -11.05
C GLU A 61 -8.34 9.01 -11.68
N ASN A 62 -7.20 9.00 -12.38
CA ASN A 62 -6.65 7.76 -12.94
C ASN A 62 -6.37 6.69 -11.88
N ALA A 63 -5.94 7.10 -10.69
CA ALA A 63 -5.70 6.18 -9.59
C ALA A 63 -7.01 5.66 -8.97
N ARG A 64 -8.06 6.48 -8.94
CA ARG A 64 -9.41 6.07 -8.52
C ARG A 64 -10.01 5.05 -9.50
N GLN A 65 -9.93 5.31 -10.80
CA GLN A 65 -10.40 4.38 -11.83
C GLN A 65 -9.67 3.04 -11.75
N ALA A 66 -8.35 3.06 -11.62
CA ALA A 66 -7.56 1.84 -11.45
C ALA A 66 -7.82 1.12 -10.10
N THR A 67 -8.27 1.84 -9.08
CA THR A 67 -8.68 1.24 -7.80
C THR A 67 -10.06 0.59 -7.93
N SER A 68 -11.02 1.28 -8.55
CA SER A 68 -12.37 0.77 -8.80
C SER A 68 -12.36 -0.48 -9.70
N ALA A 69 -11.58 -0.49 -10.78
CA ALA A 69 -11.44 -1.66 -11.64
C ALA A 69 -10.91 -2.89 -10.88
N ARG A 70 -9.96 -2.67 -9.95
CA ARG A 70 -9.47 -3.74 -9.07
C ARG A 70 -10.53 -4.20 -8.07
N ALA A 71 -11.31 -3.27 -7.50
CA ALA A 71 -12.39 -3.60 -6.58
C ALA A 71 -13.45 -4.47 -7.29
N GLN A 72 -13.82 -4.14 -8.53
CA GLN A 72 -14.74 -4.93 -9.36
C GLN A 72 -14.19 -6.33 -9.65
N ALA A 73 -12.90 -6.46 -10.01
CA ALA A 73 -12.28 -7.76 -10.25
C ALA A 73 -12.28 -8.65 -8.99
N LEU A 74 -12.04 -8.07 -7.81
CA LEU A 74 -12.14 -8.79 -6.54
C LEU A 74 -13.59 -9.15 -6.20
N ALA A 75 -14.53 -8.22 -6.41
CA ALA A 75 -15.95 -8.42 -6.14
C ALA A 75 -16.55 -9.56 -6.97
N ALA A 76 -16.14 -9.69 -8.24
CA ALA A 76 -16.54 -10.78 -9.13
C ALA A 76 -16.15 -12.18 -8.62
N ARG A 77 -15.14 -12.26 -7.74
CA ARG A 77 -14.64 -13.51 -7.13
C ARG A 77 -14.84 -13.54 -5.61
N ARG A 78 -15.72 -12.69 -5.08
CA ARG A 78 -15.80 -12.44 -3.63
C ARG A 78 -16.02 -13.70 -2.81
N GLU A 79 -16.99 -14.52 -3.19
CA GLU A 79 -17.35 -15.73 -2.44
C GLU A 79 -16.21 -16.76 -2.44
N GLU A 80 -15.58 -16.99 -3.60
CA GLU A 80 -14.41 -17.87 -3.75
C GLU A 80 -13.26 -17.43 -2.83
N LEU A 81 -12.95 -16.13 -2.83
CA LEU A 81 -11.84 -15.57 -2.06
C LEU A 81 -12.11 -15.59 -0.55
N LEU A 82 -13.35 -15.36 -0.13
CA LEU A 82 -13.76 -15.49 1.26
C LEU A 82 -13.72 -16.95 1.72
N ALA A 83 -14.15 -17.91 0.90
CA ALA A 83 -14.07 -19.33 1.20
C ALA A 83 -12.62 -19.80 1.36
N ARG A 84 -11.69 -19.25 0.55
CA ARG A 84 -10.25 -19.51 0.69
C ARG A 84 -9.64 -18.89 1.96
N GLY A 85 -10.23 -17.81 2.47
CA GLY A 85 -9.81 -17.13 3.70
C GLY A 85 -8.47 -16.37 3.61
N ARG A 86 -7.80 -16.37 2.44
CA ARG A 86 -6.55 -15.65 2.23
C ARG A 86 -6.34 -15.20 0.78
N LEU A 87 -5.65 -14.08 0.63
CA LEU A 87 -5.10 -13.55 -0.62
C LEU A 87 -3.58 -13.57 -0.55
N ASP A 88 -2.97 -14.56 -1.18
CA ASP A 88 -1.52 -14.64 -1.35
C ASP A 88 -1.02 -13.79 -2.52
N LEU A 89 0.30 -13.65 -2.65
CA LEU A 89 0.93 -12.85 -3.69
C LEU A 89 0.53 -13.31 -5.10
N ALA A 90 0.36 -14.62 -5.31
CA ALA A 90 -0.02 -15.18 -6.59
C ALA A 90 -1.45 -14.75 -6.98
N ALA A 91 -2.41 -14.93 -6.06
CA ALA A 91 -3.80 -14.50 -6.27
C ALA A 91 -3.90 -12.98 -6.48
N LEU A 92 -3.13 -12.19 -5.70
CA LEU A 92 -3.09 -10.75 -5.87
C LEU A 92 -2.53 -10.34 -7.24
N ALA A 93 -1.50 -11.02 -7.73
CA ALA A 93 -0.89 -10.72 -9.04
C ALA A 93 -1.81 -11.11 -10.20
N GLU A 94 -2.55 -12.20 -10.06
CA GLU A 94 -3.53 -12.66 -11.03
C GLU A 94 -4.75 -11.72 -11.13
N ILE A 95 -5.34 -11.37 -9.98
CA ILE A 95 -6.64 -10.67 -9.94
C ILE A 95 -6.48 -9.15 -10.04
N ILE A 96 -5.48 -8.60 -9.34
CA ILE A 96 -5.27 -7.16 -9.21
C ILE A 96 -3.81 -6.77 -9.47
N PRO A 97 -3.28 -6.99 -10.68
CA PRO A 97 -1.86 -6.82 -10.98
C PRO A 97 -1.31 -5.43 -10.60
N SER A 98 -0.07 -5.44 -10.10
CA SER A 98 0.65 -4.26 -9.66
C SER A 98 2.15 -4.43 -9.79
N VAL A 99 2.86 -3.33 -10.07
CA VAL A 99 4.32 -3.31 -10.20
C VAL A 99 5.07 -3.49 -8.89
N SER A 100 4.40 -3.33 -7.74
CA SER A 100 5.00 -3.55 -6.42
C SER A 100 4.06 -4.28 -5.48
N GLN A 101 4.63 -5.03 -4.53
CA GLN A 101 3.92 -5.72 -3.45
C GLN A 101 3.24 -4.71 -2.50
N ILE A 102 2.29 -5.18 -1.67
CA ILE A 102 1.76 -4.36 -0.58
C ILE A 102 2.83 -4.37 0.49
N LYS A 103 3.51 -3.25 0.68
CA LYS A 103 4.62 -3.15 1.62
C LYS A 103 4.17 -2.38 2.85
N VAL A 104 4.50 -2.93 4.01
CA VAL A 104 3.97 -2.44 5.27
C VAL A 104 5.05 -2.23 6.31
N VAL A 105 4.73 -1.40 7.32
CA VAL A 105 5.46 -1.33 8.58
C VAL A 105 4.48 -1.63 9.71
N ARG A 106 4.82 -2.55 10.61
CA ARG A 106 3.99 -2.89 11.77
C ARG A 106 3.93 -1.72 12.76
N ASP A 107 2.73 -1.38 13.21
CA ASP A 107 2.40 -0.36 14.21
C ASP A 107 1.49 -0.97 15.30
N GLY A 108 2.09 -1.62 16.29
CA GLY A 108 1.35 -2.41 17.29
C GLY A 108 0.60 -3.58 16.64
N GLU A 109 -0.73 -3.56 16.76
CA GLU A 109 -1.64 -4.55 16.17
C GLU A 109 -2.11 -4.17 14.75
N ARG A 110 -1.57 -3.09 14.18
CA ARG A 110 -1.89 -2.62 12.82
C ARG A 110 -0.67 -2.66 11.92
N TRP A 111 -0.90 -2.57 10.61
CA TRP A 111 0.15 -2.48 9.60
C TRP A 111 -0.11 -1.29 8.68
N LEU A 112 0.85 -0.36 8.62
CA LEU A 112 0.76 0.83 7.78
C LEU A 112 1.31 0.52 6.39
N ALA A 113 0.44 0.49 5.38
CA ALA A 113 0.80 0.24 3.99
C ALA A 113 1.40 1.50 3.34
N PHE A 114 2.72 1.50 3.16
CA PHE A 114 3.42 2.61 2.50
C PHE A 114 3.55 2.43 0.98
N GLU A 115 3.32 1.22 0.49
CA GLU A 115 3.12 0.91 -0.93
C GLU A 115 1.95 -0.06 -1.11
N GLY A 116 1.33 -0.02 -2.30
CA GLY A 116 0.17 -0.87 -2.60
C GLY A 116 -1.17 -0.30 -2.12
N ASN A 117 -1.25 0.99 -1.75
CA ASN A 117 -2.47 1.63 -1.25
C ASN A 117 -3.68 1.43 -2.18
N GLY A 118 -3.52 1.53 -3.50
CA GLY A 118 -4.63 1.28 -4.44
C GLY A 118 -5.18 -0.15 -4.38
N ARG A 119 -4.33 -1.15 -4.10
CA ARG A 119 -4.81 -2.53 -3.87
C ARG A 119 -5.48 -2.67 -2.51
N LEU A 120 -4.95 -2.01 -1.48
CA LEU A 120 -5.59 -1.98 -0.17
C LEU A 120 -7.00 -1.38 -0.24
N TYR A 121 -7.16 -0.20 -0.86
CA TYR A 121 -8.48 0.41 -1.05
C TYR A 121 -9.43 -0.49 -1.84
N ALA A 122 -8.95 -1.12 -2.92
CA ALA A 122 -9.77 -2.05 -3.70
C ALA A 122 -10.24 -3.27 -2.88
N MET A 123 -9.39 -3.82 -2.02
CA MET A 123 -9.77 -4.91 -1.12
C MET A 123 -10.76 -4.46 -0.06
N LEU A 124 -10.55 -3.29 0.55
CA LEU A 124 -11.48 -2.73 1.54
C LEU A 124 -12.85 -2.47 0.92
N GLU A 125 -12.91 -1.99 -0.32
CA GLU A 125 -14.16 -1.79 -1.07
C GLU A 125 -14.86 -3.12 -1.40
N ALA A 126 -14.12 -4.14 -1.85
CA ALA A 126 -14.70 -5.42 -2.27
C ALA A 126 -15.15 -6.31 -1.08
N PHE A 127 -14.43 -6.28 0.04
CA PHE A 127 -14.65 -7.19 1.17
C PHE A 127 -15.26 -6.52 2.40
N GLY A 128 -15.13 -5.20 2.51
CA GLY A 128 -15.52 -4.41 3.68
C GLY A 128 -14.40 -4.27 4.72
N GLU A 129 -14.44 -3.18 5.49
CA GLU A 129 -13.40 -2.81 6.47
C GLU A 129 -13.29 -3.80 7.65
N GLY A 130 -14.38 -4.50 8.00
CA GLY A 130 -14.42 -5.50 9.07
C GLY A 130 -14.01 -6.90 8.66
N CYS A 131 -13.55 -7.11 7.42
CA CYS A 131 -13.28 -8.44 6.91
C CYS A 131 -12.05 -9.08 7.58
N ALA A 132 -12.16 -10.36 7.97
CA ALA A 132 -11.08 -11.15 8.56
C ALA A 132 -10.16 -11.82 7.51
N LEU A 133 -10.36 -11.55 6.22
CA LEU A 133 -9.54 -12.10 5.13
C LEU A 133 -8.06 -11.81 5.38
N LEU A 134 -7.22 -12.84 5.31
CA LEU A 134 -5.78 -12.67 5.46
C LEU A 134 -5.18 -12.22 4.13
N VAL A 135 -4.28 -11.25 4.15
CA VAL A 135 -3.61 -10.70 2.98
C VAL A 135 -2.12 -10.85 3.15
N GLU A 136 -1.45 -11.41 2.14
CA GLU A 136 0.00 -11.51 2.13
C GLU A 136 0.63 -10.16 1.77
N VAL A 137 1.56 -9.72 2.61
CA VAL A 137 2.25 -8.43 2.53
C VAL A 137 3.74 -8.60 2.75
N GLU A 138 4.53 -7.65 2.23
CA GLU A 138 5.95 -7.53 2.52
C GLU A 138 6.16 -6.59 3.72
N GLU A 139 6.40 -7.15 4.89
CA GLU A 139 6.67 -6.39 6.12
C GLU A 139 8.13 -5.93 6.17
N TYR A 140 8.35 -4.62 6.26
CA TYR A 140 9.67 -4.02 6.46
C TYR A 140 9.97 -3.84 7.94
N ARG A 141 11.18 -4.24 8.33
CA ARG A 141 11.67 -4.18 9.72
C ARG A 141 12.85 -3.21 9.84
N PHE A 142 12.98 -2.60 11.01
CA PHE A 142 13.93 -1.52 11.26
C PHE A 142 14.53 -1.63 12.66
N ASP A 143 15.78 -1.22 12.82
CA ASP A 143 16.43 -1.11 14.14
C ASP A 143 15.77 -0.04 15.02
N ARG A 144 15.22 1.00 14.37
CA ARG A 144 14.59 2.15 15.05
C ARG A 144 13.17 2.38 14.50
N PRO A 145 12.23 1.45 14.73
CA PRO A 145 10.91 1.47 14.09
C PRO A 145 10.11 2.72 14.47
N HIS A 146 10.25 3.20 15.70
CA HIS A 146 9.57 4.42 16.19
C HIS A 146 9.86 5.67 15.34
N LYS A 147 11.07 5.80 14.74
CA LYS A 147 11.39 6.95 13.87
C LYS A 147 10.64 6.87 12.54
N ILE A 148 10.48 5.66 12.00
CA ILE A 148 9.74 5.40 10.76
C ILE A 148 8.24 5.58 11.00
N LEU A 149 7.71 4.97 12.06
CA LEU A 149 6.31 5.11 12.45
C LEU A 149 5.92 6.57 12.67
N ARG A 150 6.76 7.36 13.38
CA ARG A 150 6.52 8.80 13.54
C ARG A 150 6.40 9.54 12.20
N ARG A 151 7.22 9.16 11.21
CA ARG A 151 7.17 9.75 9.87
C ARG A 151 5.92 9.33 9.11
N LEU A 152 5.55 8.06 9.16
CA LEU A 152 4.34 7.51 8.53
C LEU A 152 3.07 8.12 9.12
N ARG A 153 2.96 8.22 10.44
CA ARG A 153 1.85 8.91 11.12
C ARG A 153 1.76 10.39 10.72
N ARG A 154 2.91 11.06 10.52
CA ARG A 154 2.91 12.43 9.96
C ARG A 154 2.39 12.47 8.53
N VAL A 155 2.73 11.51 7.66
CA VAL A 155 2.14 11.40 6.31
C VAL A 155 0.63 11.22 6.42
N ARG A 156 0.15 10.35 7.31
CA ARG A 156 -1.27 10.10 7.54
C ARG A 156 -2.03 11.35 7.98
N ARG A 157 -1.50 12.12 8.93
CA ARG A 157 -2.07 13.41 9.35
C ARG A 157 -2.16 14.42 8.21
N LEU A 158 -1.09 14.55 7.40
CA LEU A 158 -1.09 15.42 6.21
C LEU A 158 -2.11 14.98 5.14
N ASN A 159 -2.57 13.73 5.21
CA ASN A 159 -3.58 13.15 4.34
C ASN A 159 -4.95 12.97 5.03
N THR A 160 -5.18 13.59 6.19
CA THR A 160 -6.46 13.55 6.93
C THR A 160 -6.92 12.12 7.30
N LEU A 161 -5.97 11.24 7.60
CA LEU A 161 -6.22 9.85 7.99
C LEU A 161 -6.04 9.59 9.51
N GLU A 162 -5.62 10.61 10.25
CA GLU A 162 -5.40 10.65 11.71
C GLU A 162 -5.66 12.07 12.22
#